data_AF-A0A948KM08-F1
#
_entry.id   AF-A0A948KM08-F1
#
_cell.length_a   1.000
_cell.length_b   1.000
_cell.length_c   1.000
_cell.angle_alpha   90.00
_cell.angle_beta   90.00
_cell.angle_gamma   90.00
#
_symmetry.space_group_name_H-M   'P 1'
#
loop_
_entity.id
_entity.type
_entity.pdbx_description
1 polymer ?
#
loop_
_entity_poly.entity_id
_entity_poly.type
_entity_poly.pdbx_seq_one_letter_code
_entity_poly.pdbx_strand_id
1 'polypeptide(L)'
;EYEAALHFLIPSTPTWTPPVVTCSAIEMTGINDIWNIVLDHRDKMIKSGELEINRKKQSVNWMWALVEEGLKEILYSNSDVKRLLSKITRDVETGIKAPTVAAGELLLYLDKKGTVDKKYKKSSHQL
;
A
#
# COMPACT_ATOMS: atom_id res chain seq x y z
N GLU A 1 -16.82 -26.31 11.21
CA GLU A 1 -16.31 -25.39 12.26
C GLU A 1 -15.87 -24.04 11.69
N TYR A 2 -15.03 -23.97 10.64
CA TYR A 2 -14.59 -22.70 10.04
C TYR A 2 -15.69 -21.84 9.39
N GLU A 3 -16.72 -22.47 8.81
CA GLU A 3 -17.87 -21.75 8.24
C GLU A 3 -18.62 -20.93 9.30
N ALA A 4 -18.84 -21.52 10.48
CA ALA A 4 -19.48 -20.83 11.61
C ALA A 4 -18.66 -19.62 12.10
N ALA A 5 -17.32 -19.68 12.01
CA ALA A 5 -16.44 -18.58 12.39
C ALA A 5 -16.56 -17.37 11.45
N LEU A 6 -16.73 -17.59 10.14
CA LEU A 6 -16.86 -16.51 9.16
C LEU A 6 -18.16 -15.71 9.34
N HIS A 7 -19.22 -16.34 9.83
CA HIS A 7 -20.49 -15.66 10.12
C HIS A 7 -20.42 -14.64 11.27
N PHE A 8 -19.38 -14.69 12.11
CA PHE A 8 -19.14 -13.69 13.15
C PHE A 8 -18.39 -12.44 12.64
N LEU A 9 -17.85 -12.48 11.42
CA LEU A 9 -17.17 -11.34 10.81
C LEU A 9 -18.18 -10.47 10.07
N ILE A 10 -17.95 -9.15 10.11
CA ILE A 10 -18.73 -8.21 9.30
C ILE A 10 -18.48 -8.55 7.83
N PRO A 11 -19.53 -8.80 7.01
CA PRO A 11 -19.36 -9.09 5.60
C PRO A 11 -18.59 -7.97 4.91
N SER A 12 -17.52 -8.32 4.20
CA SER A 12 -16.69 -7.35 3.46
C SER A 12 -17.42 -6.74 2.26
N THR A 13 -18.47 -7.42 1.78
CA THR A 13 -19.34 -7.01 0.66
C THR A 13 -20.78 -7.45 0.93
N PRO A 14 -21.79 -6.62 0.65
CA PRO A 14 -23.20 -7.00 0.85
C PRO A 14 -23.66 -8.18 -0.01
N THR A 15 -23.03 -8.40 -1.16
CA THR A 15 -23.54 -9.29 -2.22
C THR A 15 -22.85 -10.66 -2.26
N TRP A 16 -21.85 -10.87 -1.39
CA TRP A 16 -21.10 -12.12 -1.35
C TRP A 16 -20.80 -12.57 0.07
N THR A 17 -21.14 -13.84 0.33
CA THR A 17 -20.72 -14.57 1.53
C THR A 17 -19.70 -15.62 1.09
N PRO A 18 -18.45 -15.56 1.59
CA PRO A 18 -17.41 -16.49 1.17
C PRO A 18 -17.73 -17.92 1.64
N PRO A 19 -17.85 -18.90 0.72
CA PRO A 19 -18.04 -20.30 1.10
C PRO A 19 -16.73 -20.90 1.62
N VAL A 20 -16.83 -21.92 2.48
CA VAL A 20 -15.68 -22.71 2.96
C VAL A 20 -15.69 -24.06 2.27
N VAL A 21 -14.63 -24.37 1.54
CA VAL A 21 -14.45 -25.66 0.84
C VAL A 21 -13.09 -26.26 1.14
N THR A 22 -12.97 -27.58 1.05
CA THR A 22 -11.71 -28.31 1.18
C THR A 22 -11.15 -28.65 -0.19
N CYS A 23 -9.82 -28.61 -0.33
CA CYS A 23 -9.14 -29.04 -1.54
C CYS A 23 -7.80 -29.70 -1.20
N SER A 24 -7.28 -30.49 -2.13
CA SER A 24 -5.91 -31.00 -2.08
C SER A 24 -5.25 -30.82 -3.44
N ALA A 25 -4.20 -30.02 -3.49
CA ALA A 25 -3.42 -29.83 -4.71
C ALA A 25 -2.67 -31.13 -5.09
N ILE A 26 -2.24 -31.92 -4.10
CA ILE A 26 -1.50 -33.18 -4.32
C ILE A 26 -2.45 -34.26 -4.88
N GLU A 27 -3.64 -34.39 -4.29
CA GLU A 27 -4.66 -35.35 -4.73
C GLU A 27 -5.51 -34.82 -5.89
N MET A 28 -5.24 -33.60 -6.35
CA MET A 28 -6.01 -32.88 -7.38
C MET A 28 -7.52 -32.83 -7.12
N THR A 29 -7.94 -32.72 -5.86
CA THR A 29 -9.35 -32.68 -5.45
C THR A 29 -9.79 -31.26 -5.06
N GLY A 30 -11.04 -30.91 -5.35
CA GLY A 30 -11.65 -29.62 -4.96
C GLY A 30 -11.19 -28.39 -5.75
N ILE A 31 -10.22 -28.52 -6.65
CA ILE A 31 -9.69 -27.38 -7.44
C ILE A 31 -10.73 -26.81 -8.41
N ASN A 32 -11.48 -27.68 -9.09
CA ASN A 32 -12.56 -27.26 -10.00
C ASN A 32 -13.68 -26.53 -9.25
N ASP A 33 -14.01 -27.00 -8.05
CA ASP A 33 -15.05 -26.39 -7.22
C ASP A 33 -14.64 -24.99 -6.76
N ILE A 34 -13.38 -24.82 -6.34
CA ILE A 34 -12.81 -23.51 -6.04
C ILE A 34 -12.90 -22.58 -7.25
N TRP A 35 -12.56 -23.07 -8.44
CA TRP A 35 -12.63 -22.26 -9.65
C TRP A 35 -14.06 -21.81 -9.98
N ASN A 36 -15.03 -22.71 -9.84
CA ASN A 36 -16.45 -22.37 -10.02
C ASN A 36 -16.93 -21.32 -9.01
N ILE A 37 -16.48 -21.41 -7.76
CA ILE A 37 -16.76 -20.39 -6.73
C ILE A 37 -16.16 -19.03 -7.12
N VAL A 38 -14.94 -19.00 -7.65
CA VAL A 38 -14.30 -17.75 -8.14
C VAL A 38 -15.09 -17.13 -9.28
N LEU A 39 -15.60 -17.95 -10.22
CA LEU A 39 -16.44 -17.48 -11.32
C LEU A 39 -17.78 -16.91 -10.82
N ASP A 40 -18.46 -17.62 -9.92
CA ASP A 40 -19.73 -17.15 -9.32
C ASP A 40 -19.53 -15.82 -8.55
N HIS A 41 -18.45 -15.70 -7.78
CA HIS A 41 -18.08 -14.44 -7.13
C HIS A 41 -17.89 -13.32 -8.14
N ARG A 42 -17.10 -13.56 -9.20
CA ARG A 42 -16.86 -12.56 -10.24
C ARG A 42 -18.17 -12.10 -10.88
N ASP A 43 -19.06 -13.03 -11.22
CA ASP A 43 -20.33 -12.73 -11.87
C ASP A 43 -21.25 -11.91 -10.96
N LYS A 44 -21.35 -12.26 -9.68
CA LYS A 44 -22.13 -11.49 -8.69
C LYS A 44 -21.58 -10.07 -8.52
N MET A 45 -20.26 -9.93 -8.40
CA MET A 45 -19.60 -8.63 -8.22
C MET A 45 -19.67 -7.73 -9.47
N ILE A 46 -19.70 -8.33 -10.68
CA ILE A 46 -19.96 -7.58 -11.92
C ILE A 46 -21.41 -7.11 -11.95
N LYS A 47 -22.36 -8.00 -11.66
CA LYS A 47 -23.80 -7.68 -11.67
C LYS A 47 -24.17 -6.60 -10.65
N SER A 48 -23.54 -6.59 -9.48
CA SER A 48 -23.74 -5.56 -8.47
C SER A 48 -22.96 -4.26 -8.74
N GLY A 49 -22.01 -4.26 -9.68
CA GLY A 49 -21.12 -3.14 -9.98
C GLY A 49 -19.99 -2.94 -8.95
N GLU A 50 -19.96 -3.71 -7.86
CA GLU A 50 -18.95 -3.62 -6.81
C GLU A 50 -17.54 -3.90 -7.31
N LEU A 51 -17.38 -4.79 -8.30
CA LEU A 51 -16.06 -5.10 -8.85
C LEU A 51 -15.36 -3.86 -9.40
N GLU A 52 -16.09 -3.01 -10.14
CA GLU A 52 -15.55 -1.81 -10.77
C GLU A 52 -15.24 -0.73 -9.73
N ILE A 53 -16.12 -0.55 -8.74
CA ILE A 53 -15.90 0.36 -7.62
C ILE A 53 -14.64 -0.02 -6.84
N ASN A 54 -14.50 -1.30 -6.52
CA ASN A 54 -13.33 -1.82 -5.80
C ASN A 54 -12.04 -1.64 -6.59
N ARG A 55 -12.06 -1.85 -7.92
CA ARG A 55 -10.91 -1.61 -8.79
C ARG A 55 -10.47 -0.16 -8.80
N LYS A 56 -11.41 0.79 -8.94
CA LYS A 56 -11.10 2.22 -8.87
C LYS A 56 -10.45 2.60 -7.54
N LYS A 57 -10.99 2.09 -6.43
CA LYS A 57 -10.42 2.29 -5.09
C LYS A 57 -9.01 1.68 -4.98
N GLN A 58 -8.82 0.46 -5.49
CA GLN A 58 -7.51 -0.18 -5.53
C GLN A 58 -6.49 0.61 -6.36
N SER A 59 -6.87 1.15 -7.52
CA SER A 59 -5.99 1.98 -8.34
C SER A 59 -5.54 3.24 -7.60
N VAL A 60 -6.45 3.92 -6.89
CA VAL A 60 -6.09 5.09 -6.06
C VAL A 60 -5.17 4.68 -4.91
N ASN A 61 -5.47 3.59 -4.22
CA ASN A 61 -4.61 3.08 -3.15
C ASN A 61 -3.23 2.69 -3.67
N TRP A 62 -3.15 2.07 -4.85
CA TRP A 62 -1.90 1.68 -5.49
C TRP A 62 -1.06 2.89 -5.88
N MET A 63 -1.70 3.95 -6.42
CA MET A 63 -1.03 5.22 -6.68
C MET A 63 -0.40 5.79 -5.40
N TRP A 64 -1.11 5.80 -4.28
CA TRP A 64 -0.56 6.27 -3.01
C TRP A 64 0.57 5.38 -2.48
N ALA A 65 0.45 4.05 -2.60
CA ALA A 65 1.52 3.12 -2.25
C ALA A 65 2.81 3.41 -3.03
N LEU A 66 2.70 3.68 -4.33
CA LEU A 66 3.83 4.07 -5.18
C LEU A 66 4.42 5.43 -4.78
N VAL A 67 3.59 6.39 -4.38
CA VAL A 67 4.07 7.69 -3.86
C VAL A 67 4.86 7.49 -2.57
N GLU A 68 4.34 6.69 -1.63
CA GLU A 68 5.03 6.40 -0.37
C GLU A 68 6.35 5.66 -0.60
N GLU A 69 6.38 4.68 -1.51
CA GLU A 69 7.59 3.97 -1.91
C GLU A 69 8.62 4.93 -2.53
N GLY A 70 8.22 5.74 -3.50
CA GLY A 70 9.10 6.72 -4.13
C GLY A 70 9.66 7.75 -3.13
N LEU A 71 8.86 8.21 -2.17
CA LEU A 71 9.33 9.10 -1.11
C LEU A 71 10.40 8.44 -0.22
N LYS A 72 10.22 7.15 0.12
CA LYS A 72 11.22 6.37 0.86
C LYS A 72 12.50 6.22 0.03
N GLU A 73 12.40 5.90 -1.25
CA GLU A 73 13.56 5.78 -2.14
C GLU A 73 14.35 7.09 -2.24
N ILE A 74 13.68 8.23 -2.36
CA ILE A 74 14.33 9.56 -2.38
C ILE A 74 15.09 9.81 -1.07
N LEU A 75 14.52 9.42 0.08
CA LEU A 75 15.19 9.53 1.38
C LEU A 75 16.46 8.65 1.43
N TYR A 76 16.39 7.40 0.98
CA TYR A 76 17.51 6.45 1.10
C TYR A 76 18.61 6.63 0.06
N SER A 77 18.28 7.14 -1.14
CA SER A 77 19.22 7.30 -2.26
C SER A 77 20.18 8.48 -2.11
N ASN A 78 19.81 9.50 -1.32
CA ASN A 78 20.62 10.71 -1.15
C ASN A 78 21.63 10.55 -0.01
N SER A 79 22.93 10.64 -0.31
CA SER A 79 24.03 10.48 0.65
C SER A 79 24.00 11.47 1.82
N ASP A 80 23.50 12.69 1.61
CA ASP A 80 23.36 13.69 2.67
C ASP A 80 22.21 13.35 3.62
N VAL A 81 21.09 12.87 3.06
CA VAL A 81 19.95 12.39 3.83
C VAL A 81 20.33 11.15 4.62
N LYS A 82 21.10 10.22 4.04
CA LYS A 82 21.53 9.01 4.73
C LYS A 82 22.29 9.28 6.02
N ARG A 83 23.18 10.30 6.01
CA ARG A 83 23.87 10.75 7.24
C ARG A 83 22.90 11.35 8.24
N LEU A 84 22.02 12.25 7.80
CA LEU A 84 21.03 12.87 8.67
C LEU A 84 20.09 11.81 9.29
N LEU A 85 19.64 10.85 8.48
CA LEU A 85 18.77 9.74 8.86
C LEU A 85 19.43 8.88 9.93
N SER A 86 20.70 8.49 9.76
CA SER A 86 21.42 7.73 10.79
C SER A 86 21.49 8.43 12.15
N LYS A 87 21.66 9.76 12.15
CA LYS A 87 21.68 10.56 13.38
C LYS A 87 20.29 10.65 14.01
N ILE A 88 19.28 11.01 13.21
CA ILE A 88 17.90 11.17 13.68
C ILE A 88 17.34 9.84 14.22
N THR A 89 17.59 8.73 13.53
CA THR A 89 17.16 7.40 13.99
C THR A 89 17.76 7.07 15.34
N ARG A 90 19.07 7.31 15.52
CA ARG A 90 19.74 7.10 16.81
C ARG A 90 19.18 7.99 17.92
N ASP A 91 18.90 9.26 17.62
CA ASP A 91 18.27 10.18 18.59
C ASP A 91 16.88 9.70 19.03
N VAL A 92 16.12 9.05 18.14
CA VAL A 92 14.82 8.45 18.48
C VAL A 92 14.99 7.17 19.31
N GLU A 93 15.88 6.26 18.89
CA GLU A 93 16.16 5.01 19.60
C GLU A 93 16.65 5.24 21.04
N THR A 94 17.44 6.30 21.24
CA THR A 94 17.98 6.68 22.56
C THR A 94 17.04 7.57 23.37
N GLY A 95 15.86 7.92 22.84
CA GLY A 95 14.87 8.76 23.52
C GLY A 95 15.22 10.25 23.60
N ILE A 96 16.28 10.71 22.92
CA ILE A 96 16.67 12.12 22.83
C ILE A 96 15.65 12.92 22.03
N LYS A 97 15.02 12.29 21.02
CA LYS A 97 14.03 12.93 20.14
C LYS A 97 12.77 12.09 20.02
N ALA A 98 11.61 12.73 20.13
CA ALA A 98 10.34 12.06 19.90
C ALA A 98 10.18 11.65 18.41
N PRO A 99 9.57 10.49 18.10
CA PRO A 99 9.36 10.04 16.72
C PRO A 99 8.62 11.06 15.82
N THR A 100 7.65 11.79 16.38
CA THR A 100 6.87 12.80 15.67
C THR A 100 7.73 13.99 15.21
N VAL A 101 8.65 14.44 16.08
CA VAL A 101 9.60 15.53 15.76
C VAL A 101 10.60 15.07 14.71
N ALA A 102 11.13 13.87 14.86
CA ALA A 102 12.06 13.25 13.91
C ALA A 102 11.45 13.12 12.50
N ALA A 103 10.21 12.63 12.41
CA ALA A 103 9.49 12.53 11.14
C ALA A 103 9.26 13.90 10.49
N GLY A 104 8.86 14.91 11.29
CA GLY A 104 8.68 16.28 10.80
C GLY A 104 9.96 16.89 10.24
N GLU A 105 11.10 16.68 10.89
CA GLU A 105 12.40 17.16 10.42
C GLU A 105 12.80 16.52 9.08
N LEU A 106 12.59 15.20 8.92
CA LEU A 106 12.86 14.49 7.67
C LEU A 106 11.96 14.99 6.52
N LEU A 107 10.67 15.22 6.78
CA LEU A 107 9.73 15.75 5.79
C LEU A 107 10.08 17.19 5.37
N LEU A 108 10.44 18.05 6.32
CA LEU A 108 10.88 19.43 6.03
C LEU A 108 12.16 19.45 5.20
N TYR A 109 13.07 18.50 5.40
CA TYR A 109 14.28 18.39 4.59
C TYR A 109 13.97 18.04 3.13
N LEU A 110 13.05 17.10 2.89
CA LEU A 110 12.60 16.74 1.54
C LEU A 110 11.97 17.93 0.80
N ASP A 111 11.12 18.70 1.46
CA ASP A 111 10.48 19.89 0.89
C ASP A 111 11.50 20.95 0.44
N LYS A 112 12.50 21.23 1.29
CA LYS A 112 13.55 22.20 0.99
C LYS A 112 14.38 21.78 -0.24
N LYS A 113 14.75 20.50 -0.39
CA LYS A 113 15.52 20.05 -1.56
C LYS A 113 14.68 20.02 -2.85
N GLY A 114 13.41 19.63 -2.79
CA GLY A 114 12.51 19.66 -3.96
C GLY A 114 12.30 21.07 -4.54
N THR A 115 12.40 22.09 -3.69
CA THR A 115 12.33 23.51 -4.09
C THR A 115 13.65 24.01 -4.70
N VAL A 116 14.79 23.52 -4.22
CA VAL A 116 16.12 23.91 -4.72
C VAL A 116 16.38 23.31 -6.11
N ASP A 117 16.05 22.04 -6.34
CA ASP A 117 16.31 21.36 -7.63
C ASP A 117 15.46 21.95 -8.79
N LYS A 118 14.22 22.38 -8.50
CA LYS A 118 13.38 23.12 -9.46
C LYS A 118 13.91 24.51 -9.81
N LYS A 119 14.65 25.16 -8.89
CA LYS A 119 15.21 26.51 -9.11
C LYS A 119 16.42 26.47 -10.06
N TYR A 120 17.20 25.38 -10.05
CA TYR A 120 18.35 25.21 -10.94
C TYR A 120 18.01 24.74 -12.36
N LYS A 121 16.84 24.12 -12.59
CA LYS A 121 16.38 23.76 -13.96
C LYS A 121 15.76 24.92 -14.76
N LYS A 122 15.37 26.03 -14.13
CA LYS A 122 14.78 27.20 -14.82
C LYS A 122 15.79 28.21 -15.37
N SER A 123 17.08 28.10 -15.06
CA SER A 123 18.12 29.00 -15.59
C SER A 123 18.87 28.46 -16.82
N SER A 124 18.52 27.29 -17.34
CA SER A 124 19.27 26.63 -18.42
C SER A 124 18.58 26.66 -19.78
N HIS A 125 17.47 27.40 -19.95
CA HIS A 125 16.75 27.56 -21.23
C HIS A 125 16.55 29.05 -21.58
N GLN A 126 17.60 29.85 -21.40
CA GLN A 126 17.78 31.10 -22.10
C GLN A 126 19.25 31.19 -22.50
N LEU A 127 19.57 30.56 -23.62
CA LEU A 127 20.53 30.94 -24.66
C LEU A 127 20.21 30.11 -25.90
#